data_AF-A0A7C7X1G1-F1
#
_entry.id   AF-A0A7C7X1G1-F1
#
_cell.length_a   1.000
_cell.length_b   1.000
_cell.length_c   1.000
_cell.angle_alpha   90.00
_cell.angle_beta   90.00
_cell.angle_gamma   90.00
#
_symmetry.space_group_name_H-M   'P 1'
#
loop_
_entity.id
_entity.type
_entity.pdbx_description
1 polymer ?
#
loop_
_entity_poly.entity_id
_entity_poly.type
_entity_poly.pdbx_seq_one_letter_code
_entity_poly.pdbx_strand_id
1 'polypeptide(L)'
;MRGGEQQAVVALRQGDLVAAQLPANETALLQYVRLLTVHSYKASSGDVTQLERHGWSRDQITECVYVTALFALFNRISDAFGLQDPNYDQVPADSRPTNLAERIDTELQ
;
A
#
# COMPACT_ATOMS: atom_id res chain seq x y z
N MET A 1 -1.74 23.97 -0.60
CA MET A 1 -2.04 22.69 0.08
C MET A 1 -1.12 21.51 -0.32
N ARG A 2 0.00 21.69 -1.06
CA ARG A 2 0.87 20.57 -1.50
C ARG A 2 1.88 20.04 -0.44
N GLY A 3 2.14 20.79 0.64
CA GLY A 3 3.13 20.38 1.64
C GLY A 3 2.67 19.27 2.61
N GLY A 4 1.39 19.28 3.00
CA GLY A 4 0.83 18.27 3.93
C GLY A 4 0.71 16.88 3.29
N GLU A 5 0.36 16.82 2.01
CA GLU A 5 0.29 15.58 1.24
C GLU A 5 1.68 14.92 1.11
N GLN A 6 2.73 15.71 0.88
CA GLN A 6 4.10 15.20 0.84
C GLN A 6 4.56 14.63 2.18
N GLN A 7 4.19 15.27 3.30
CA GLN A 7 4.51 14.79 4.64
C GLN A 7 3.78 13.48 4.97
N ALA A 8 2.50 13.37 4.62
CA ALA A 8 1.73 12.15 4.80
C ALA A 8 2.34 10.99 4.00
N VAL A 9 2.75 11.22 2.75
CA VAL A 9 3.42 10.19 1.93
C VAL A 9 4.73 9.72 2.58
N VAL A 10 5.56 10.64 3.08
CA VAL A 10 6.82 10.28 3.76
C VAL A 10 6.54 9.45 5.03
N ALA A 11 5.58 9.87 5.85
CA ALA A 11 5.20 9.16 7.07
C ALA A 11 4.65 7.76 6.77
N LEU A 12 3.79 7.63 5.75
CA LEU A 12 3.22 6.36 5.32
C LEU A 12 4.28 5.38 4.80
N ARG A 13 5.29 5.87 4.06
CA ARG A 13 6.43 5.05 3.64
C ARG A 13 7.20 4.46 4.81
N GLN A 14 7.30 5.19 5.92
CA GLN A 14 7.96 4.75 7.15
C GLN A 14 7.04 3.89 8.03
N GLY A 15 5.77 3.72 7.65
CA GLY A 15 4.77 3.03 8.46
C GLY A 15 4.32 3.83 9.69
N ASP A 16 4.58 5.14 9.74
CA ASP A 16 4.19 6.02 10.83
C ASP A 16 2.81 6.63 10.58
N LEU A 17 1.78 5.97 11.09
CA LEU A 17 0.39 6.42 10.97
C LEU A 17 0.09 7.66 11.84
N VAL A 18 0.90 7.95 12.87
CA VAL A 18 0.69 9.10 13.76
C VAL A 18 1.20 10.36 13.06
N ALA A 19 2.42 10.31 12.51
CA ALA A 19 2.99 11.43 11.77
C ALA A 19 2.22 11.75 10.46
N ALA A 20 1.53 10.76 9.90
CA ALA A 20 0.72 10.92 8.70
C ALA A 20 -0.51 11.84 8.89
N GLN A 21 -0.99 12.01 10.14
CA GLN A 21 -2.11 12.90 10.49
C GLN A 21 -3.37 12.68 9.63
N LEU A 22 -3.67 11.42 9.32
CA LEU A 22 -4.81 11.06 8.49
C LEU A 22 -6.13 11.20 9.24
N PRO A 23 -7.25 11.36 8.51
CA PRO A 23 -8.59 11.19 9.07
C PRO A 23 -8.74 9.90 9.88
N ALA A 24 -9.59 9.93 10.91
CA ALA A 24 -9.74 8.80 11.84
C ALA A 24 -10.23 7.51 11.14
N ASN A 25 -11.06 7.63 10.12
CA ASN A 25 -11.53 6.49 9.32
C ASN A 25 -10.40 5.86 8.51
N GLU A 26 -9.55 6.67 7.86
CA GLU A 26 -8.39 6.19 7.11
C GLU A 26 -7.33 5.58 8.03
N THR A 27 -7.10 6.21 9.18
CA THR A 27 -6.19 5.69 10.21
C THR A 27 -6.65 4.30 10.70
N ALA A 28 -7.95 4.13 10.97
CA ALA A 28 -8.50 2.83 11.38
C ALA A 28 -8.33 1.76 10.29
N LEU A 29 -8.55 2.12 9.02
CA LEU A 29 -8.32 1.22 7.89
C LEU A 29 -6.86 0.78 7.81
N LEU A 30 -5.91 1.72 7.91
CA LEU A 30 -4.48 1.41 7.82
C LEU A 30 -3.96 0.63 9.04
N GLN A 31 -4.55 0.82 10.23
CA GLN A 31 -4.28 -0.03 11.39
C GLN A 31 -4.73 -1.47 11.13
N TYR A 32 -5.89 -1.66 10.50
CA TYR A 32 -6.35 -2.98 10.09
C TYR A 32 -5.48 -3.61 9.00
N VAL A 33 -5.04 -2.83 7.99
CA VAL A 33 -4.04 -3.29 7.01
C VAL A 33 -2.77 -3.77 7.72
N ARG A 34 -2.26 -3.01 8.69
CA ARG A 34 -1.09 -3.41 9.49
C ARG A 34 -1.33 -4.71 10.27
N LEU A 35 -2.52 -4.88 10.84
CA LEU A 35 -2.93 -6.14 11.50
C LEU A 35 -2.85 -7.31 10.52
N LEU A 36 -3.43 -7.18 9.32
CA LEU A 36 -3.40 -8.22 8.30
C LEU A 36 -1.98 -8.51 7.79
N THR A 37 -1.14 -7.50 7.66
CA THR A 37 0.25 -7.67 7.19
C THR A 37 1.12 -8.38 8.23
N VAL A 38 1.01 -8.02 9.51
CA VAL A 38 1.94 -8.47 10.56
C VAL A 38 1.39 -9.64 11.39
N HIS A 39 0.09 -9.68 11.61
CA HIS A 39 -0.57 -10.60 12.53
C HIS A 39 -1.94 -11.09 11.99
N SER A 40 -2.02 -11.45 10.71
CA SER A 40 -3.28 -11.89 10.07
C SER A 40 -4.05 -12.96 10.85
N TYR A 41 -3.35 -13.87 11.54
CA TYR A 41 -3.94 -14.92 12.38
C TYR A 41 -4.74 -14.41 13.59
N LYS A 42 -4.64 -13.12 13.92
CA LYS A 42 -5.42 -12.45 14.98
C LYS A 42 -6.64 -11.69 14.45
N ALA A 43 -6.76 -11.52 13.13
CA ALA A 43 -7.88 -10.81 12.54
C ALA A 43 -9.20 -11.55 12.82
N SER A 44 -10.25 -10.76 13.05
CA SER A 44 -11.55 -11.24 13.48
C SER A 44 -12.68 -10.49 12.79
N SER A 45 -13.90 -11.01 12.89
CA SER A 45 -15.10 -10.28 12.46
C SER A 45 -15.33 -9.00 13.29
N GLY A 46 -14.77 -8.90 14.50
CA GLY A 46 -14.83 -7.69 15.32
C GLY A 46 -14.10 -6.52 14.70
N ASP A 47 -13.00 -6.76 13.99
CA ASP A 47 -12.24 -5.73 13.28
C ASP A 47 -13.05 -5.16 12.10
N VAL A 48 -13.77 -6.03 11.38
CA VAL A 48 -14.70 -5.62 10.30
C VAL A 48 -15.81 -4.74 10.87
N THR A 49 -16.42 -5.15 11.99
CA THR A 49 -17.45 -4.33 12.66
C THR A 49 -16.91 -3.00 13.17
N GLN A 50 -15.66 -2.94 13.61
CA GLN A 50 -15.03 -1.68 14.00
C GLN A 50 -14.89 -0.74 12.79
N LEU A 51 -14.45 -1.25 11.63
CA LEU A 51 -14.33 -0.46 10.40
C LEU A 51 -15.68 0.04 9.88
N GLU A 52 -16.73 -0.79 9.98
CA GLU A 52 -18.10 -0.36 9.67
C GLU A 52 -18.53 0.85 10.53
N ARG A 53 -18.17 0.87 11.82
CA ARG A 53 -18.42 2.02 12.71
C ARG A 53 -17.63 3.28 12.34
N HIS A 54 -16.51 3.11 11.63
CA HIS A 54 -15.74 4.21 11.06
C HIS A 54 -16.25 4.66 9.67
N GLY A 55 -17.35 4.08 9.19
CA GLY A 55 -18.02 4.49 7.95
C GLY A 55 -17.58 3.72 6.71
N TRP A 56 -16.77 2.67 6.84
CA TRP A 56 -16.37 1.84 5.71
C TRP A 56 -17.46 0.81 5.37
N SER A 57 -17.74 0.65 4.07
CA SER A 57 -18.65 -0.42 3.63
C SER A 57 -17.97 -1.78 3.62
N ARG A 58 -18.76 -2.86 3.70
CA ARG A 58 -18.22 -4.23 3.57
C ARG A 58 -17.49 -4.47 2.26
N ASP A 59 -17.96 -3.87 1.17
CA ASP A 59 -17.33 -4.00 -0.14
C ASP A 59 -15.93 -3.34 -0.12
N GLN A 60 -15.82 -2.13 0.44
CA GLN A 60 -14.53 -1.44 0.61
C GLN A 60 -13.58 -2.20 1.53
N ILE A 61 -14.09 -2.78 2.62
CA ILE A 61 -13.29 -3.61 3.54
C ILE A 61 -12.81 -4.88 2.81
N THR A 62 -13.65 -5.49 1.99
CA THR A 62 -13.31 -6.67 1.19
C THR A 62 -12.23 -6.35 0.17
N GLU A 63 -12.36 -5.24 -0.56
CA GLU A 63 -11.34 -4.74 -1.49
C GLU A 63 -10.02 -4.45 -0.75
N CYS A 64 -10.07 -3.84 0.43
CA CYS A 64 -8.90 -3.59 1.26
C CYS A 64 -8.18 -4.89 1.65
N VAL A 65 -8.91 -5.92 2.10
CA VAL A 65 -8.35 -7.24 2.41
C VAL A 65 -7.71 -7.85 1.16
N TYR A 66 -8.40 -7.79 0.02
CA TYR A 66 -7.92 -8.32 -1.25
C TYR A 66 -6.60 -7.69 -1.68
N VAL A 67 -6.51 -6.35 -1.69
CA VAL A 67 -5.30 -5.62 -2.04
C VAL A 67 -4.17 -5.94 -1.05
N THR A 68 -4.46 -5.97 0.26
CA THR A 68 -3.46 -6.31 1.28
C THR A 68 -2.89 -7.72 1.08
N ALA A 69 -3.74 -8.69 0.77
CA ALA A 69 -3.31 -10.06 0.48
C ALA A 69 -2.45 -10.14 -0.79
N LEU A 70 -2.82 -9.39 -1.83
CA LEU A 70 -2.07 -9.32 -3.09
C LEU A 70 -0.64 -8.78 -2.89
N PHE A 71 -0.48 -7.70 -2.12
CA PHE A 71 0.85 -7.20 -1.76
C PHE A 71 1.64 -8.21 -0.93
N ALA A 72 0.99 -8.86 0.04
CA ALA A 72 1.66 -9.87 0.86
C ALA A 72 2.11 -11.10 0.03
N LEU A 73 1.41 -11.44 -1.05
CA LEU A 73 1.84 -12.47 -2.00
C LEU A 73 3.12 -12.03 -2.73
N PHE A 74 3.12 -10.83 -3.33
CA PHE A 74 4.27 -10.32 -4.07
C PHE A 74 5.49 -10.12 -3.18
N ASN A 75 5.31 -9.59 -1.98
CA ASN A 75 6.41 -9.44 -1.01
C ASN A 75 7.06 -10.80 -0.71
N ARG A 76 6.25 -11.86 -0.48
CA ARG A 76 6.80 -13.21 -0.24
C ARG A 76 7.55 -13.76 -1.44
N ILE A 77 7.10 -13.48 -2.66
CA ILE A 77 7.81 -13.86 -3.89
C ILE A 77 9.14 -13.10 -3.94
N SER A 78 9.11 -11.77 -3.82
CA SER A 78 10.33 -10.95 -3.83
C SER A 78 11.33 -11.38 -2.77
N ASP A 79 10.89 -11.62 -1.53
CA ASP A 79 11.74 -12.07 -0.43
C ASP A 79 12.35 -13.46 -0.70
N ALA A 80 11.55 -14.40 -1.22
CA ALA A 80 12.01 -15.76 -1.51
C ALA A 80 13.04 -15.81 -2.65
N PHE A 81 12.91 -14.93 -3.65
CA PHE A 81 13.82 -14.85 -4.79
C PHE A 81 14.93 -13.81 -4.60
N GLY A 82 14.95 -13.07 -3.49
CA GLY A 82 15.95 -12.04 -3.21
C GLY A 82 15.90 -10.86 -4.18
N LEU A 83 14.70 -10.53 -4.71
CA LEU A 83 14.52 -9.40 -5.61
C LEU A 83 14.83 -8.09 -4.86
N GLN A 84 15.69 -7.27 -5.45
CA GLN A 84 16.07 -5.99 -4.89
C GLN A 84 15.09 -4.89 -5.31
N ASP A 85 15.04 -3.81 -4.53
CA ASP A 85 14.30 -2.61 -4.91
C ASP A 85 14.89 -2.04 -6.22
N PRO A 86 14.09 -1.92 -7.30
CA PRO A 86 14.54 -1.35 -8.56
C PRO A 86 14.74 0.19 -8.50
N ASN A 87 14.62 0.80 -7.31
CA ASN A 87 14.77 2.24 -7.08
C ASN A 87 13.83 3.08 -7.93
N TYR A 88 12.54 2.69 -8.03
CA TYR A 88 11.53 3.45 -8.80
C TYR A 88 11.38 4.90 -8.34
N ASP A 89 11.75 5.21 -7.10
CA ASP A 89 11.76 6.58 -6.57
C ASP A 89 12.82 7.49 -7.20
N GLN A 90 13.84 6.89 -7.81
CA GLN A 90 14.92 7.60 -8.50
C GLN A 90 14.65 7.73 -10.00
N VAL A 91 13.63 7.05 -10.53
CA VAL A 91 13.23 7.16 -11.93
C VAL A 91 12.51 8.51 -12.12
N PRO A 92 13.06 9.45 -12.91
CA PRO A 92 12.40 10.72 -13.15
C PRO A 92 11.02 10.49 -13.77
N ALA A 93 10.01 11.25 -13.35
CA ALA A 93 8.65 11.09 -13.85
C ALA A 93 8.55 11.23 -15.39
N ASP A 94 9.45 12.02 -15.98
CA ASP A 94 9.60 12.23 -17.43
C ASP A 94 10.32 11.08 -18.17
N SER A 95 10.83 10.07 -17.46
CA SER A 95 11.53 8.92 -18.05
C SER A 95 10.63 7.71 -18.26
N ARG A 96 9.32 7.81 -17.97
CA ARG A 96 8.36 6.75 -18.27
C ARG A 96 8.08 6.74 -19.78
N PRO A 97 8.35 5.63 -20.50
CA PRO A 97 8.02 5.52 -21.90
C PRO A 97 6.52 5.73 -22.08
N THR A 98 6.16 6.72 -22.90
CA THR A 98 4.78 7.19 -23.08
C THR A 98 3.97 6.25 -23.96
N ASN A 99 4.62 5.28 -24.61
CA ASN A 99 3.98 4.30 -25.48
C ASN A 99 4.59 2.90 -25.29
N LEU A 100 3.74 1.88 -25.41
CA LEU A 100 4.06 0.45 -25.36
C LEU A 100 5.18 0.03 -26.33
N ALA A 101 5.33 0.71 -27.47
CA ALA A 101 6.39 0.42 -28.44
C ALA A 101 7.80 0.64 -27.85
N GLU A 102 8.02 1.75 -27.14
CA GLU A 102 9.33 2.08 -26.54
C GLU A 102 9.74 1.10 -25.41
N ARG A 103 8.76 0.45 -24.78
CA ARG A 103 8.99 -0.54 -23.71
C ARG A 103 9.55 -1.86 -24.22
N ILE A 104 9.23 -2.25 -25.45
CA ILE A 104 9.66 -3.53 -26.02
C ILE A 104 11.10 -3.44 -26.53
N ASP A 105 11.50 -2.29 -27.04
CA ASP A 105 12.86 -2.06 -27.56
C ASP A 105 13.93 -2.00 -26.46
N THR A 106 13.54 -1.58 -25.25
CA THR A 106 14.48 -1.43 -24.11
C THR A 106 14.77 -2.75 -23.39
N GLU A 107 13.87 -3.74 -23.44
CA GLU A 107 14.02 -5.04 -22.76
C GLU A 107 14.76 -6.10 -23.62
N LEU A 108 15.12 -5.75 -24.87
CA LEU A 108 15.81 -6.64 -25.82
C LEU A 108 17.26 -6.21 -26.14
N GLN A 109 17.82 -5.26 -25.38
CA GLN A 109 19.24 -4.90 -25.39
C GLN A 109 19.91 -5.28 -24.06
#